data_AF-A0A7V6L6W4-F1
#
_entry.id   AF-A0A7V6L6W4-F1
#
_cell.length_a   1.000
_cell.length_b   1.000
_cell.length_c   1.000
_cell.angle_alpha   90.00
_cell.angle_beta   90.00
_cell.angle_gamma   90.00
#
_symmetry.space_group_name_H-M   'P 1'
#
loop_
_entity.id
_entity.type
_entity.pdbx_description
1 polymer ?
#
loop_
_entity_poly.entity_id
_entity_poly.type
_entity_poly.pdbx_seq_one_letter_code
_entity_poly.pdbx_strand_id
1 'polypeptide(L)'
;MDNNKKRSAVLSFALIIVIIATALISASCNNPVFIRNSFNATTFNSDIVIKRTDGQEPLNMPYSYSKALLDNRLLFEEEIIGFNISSVKYEFSDTGMNMYANRDVFVNEDSREVKAVMDSVKYCKGITTLNGITSDKEDSKITVYEGYSANLLTESLRNYVIIPSTLSRHINKELPDNEKILFIVNPGTNGLAYFTIIGEYTTKNEKDTLYLSYEGFANMARGGQEDISEHVECMEIDVNEQADLTNFSFFLSAYFADINAPDQYENRINRLNEPYPYMFVNSVNIKPISFTEDTNFKKNIITVSRIDKEEKLLMSYLYSDALIKDYYEYSRYITDINISTGIKGVNWRDYLTPADYKEYGLSVEPFDEFGNQWSDYRNKSGKNCADYFYQQAVTSISEIKKMKSNCKITFYSNYTNRDLVVQRKEDYKEAAFMGEIMMAPPIKGYAIIPVTMYEAARSRRNTDHHIIEMAEISAAYLARSALRVGFKVIGYYEVSEEQKVEVPDRKAEEIMVEFYDHTGNLIKMPVVEKPEYISDGYDVIYLSYIGYNDRYERELFRNEYIESITIETRSDSDIAPLIRYLEQYFAPATDVKKYEKEKNVLGLDYEYCYTIKEKAD
;
A
#
# COMPACT_ATOMS: atom_id res chain seq x y z
N MET A 1 -45.88 -31.60 44.45
CA MET A 1 -46.26 -30.36 43.74
C MET A 1 -45.08 -29.39 43.50
N ASP A 2 -43.89 -29.64 44.07
CA ASP A 2 -42.73 -28.73 43.93
C ASP A 2 -41.78 -29.00 42.75
N ASN A 3 -41.72 -30.23 42.22
CA ASN A 3 -40.83 -30.53 41.10
C ASN A 3 -41.30 -29.93 39.76
N ASN A 4 -42.61 -29.77 39.55
CA ASN A 4 -43.14 -29.14 38.33
C ASN A 4 -42.95 -27.61 38.32
N LYS A 5 -42.99 -26.96 39.50
CA LYS A 5 -42.65 -25.53 39.63
C LYS A 5 -41.17 -25.27 39.40
N LYS A 6 -40.28 -26.13 39.91
CA LYS A 6 -38.83 -26.04 39.63
C LYS A 6 -38.51 -26.30 38.15
N ARG A 7 -39.12 -27.30 37.51
CA ARG A 7 -38.93 -27.56 36.07
C ARG A 7 -39.47 -26.41 35.19
N SER A 8 -40.63 -25.87 35.54
CA SER A 8 -41.22 -24.71 34.86
C SER A 8 -40.37 -23.44 35.05
N ALA A 9 -39.80 -23.21 36.24
CA ALA A 9 -38.90 -22.10 36.49
C ALA A 9 -37.56 -22.24 35.74
N VAL A 10 -36.98 -23.44 35.68
CA VAL A 10 -35.74 -23.71 34.93
C VAL A 10 -35.95 -23.60 33.41
N LEU A 11 -37.09 -24.09 32.89
CA LEU A 11 -37.45 -23.89 31.48
C LEU A 11 -37.70 -22.42 31.15
N SER A 12 -38.31 -21.67 32.07
CA SER A 12 -38.52 -20.23 31.89
C SER A 12 -37.20 -19.46 31.91
N PHE A 13 -36.27 -19.84 32.80
CA PHE A 13 -34.93 -19.24 32.84
C PHE A 13 -34.09 -19.59 31.60
N ALA A 14 -34.15 -20.83 31.12
CA ALA A 14 -33.47 -21.25 29.89
C ALA A 14 -34.05 -20.51 28.67
N LEU A 15 -35.38 -20.32 28.61
CA LEU A 15 -36.02 -19.55 27.54
C LEU A 15 -35.61 -18.07 27.60
N ILE A 16 -35.53 -17.48 28.79
CA ILE A 16 -35.08 -16.10 28.98
C ILE A 16 -33.60 -15.96 28.60
N ILE A 17 -32.74 -16.92 28.96
CA ILE A 17 -31.32 -16.92 28.56
C ILE A 17 -31.18 -17.09 27.05
N VAL A 18 -31.98 -17.94 26.41
CA VAL A 18 -31.99 -18.05 24.94
C VAL A 18 -32.50 -16.75 24.33
N ILE A 19 -33.55 -16.12 24.85
CA ILE A 19 -34.04 -14.82 24.34
C ILE A 19 -32.98 -13.72 24.55
N ILE A 20 -32.29 -13.70 25.69
CA ILE A 20 -31.22 -12.74 25.97
C ILE A 20 -29.99 -13.03 25.11
N ALA A 21 -29.63 -14.30 24.88
CA ALA A 21 -28.53 -14.68 24.01
C ALA A 21 -28.87 -14.39 22.54
N THR A 22 -30.10 -14.64 22.09
CA THR A 22 -30.56 -14.26 20.74
C THR A 22 -30.67 -12.75 20.61
N ALA A 23 -31.05 -12.01 21.66
CA ALA A 23 -31.06 -10.55 21.68
C ALA A 23 -29.64 -9.96 21.73
N LEU A 24 -28.69 -10.59 22.43
CA LEU A 24 -27.28 -10.21 22.46
C LEU A 24 -26.55 -10.58 21.17
N ILE A 25 -26.86 -11.73 20.56
CA ILE A 25 -26.39 -12.08 19.21
C ILE A 25 -27.04 -11.14 18.20
N SER A 26 -28.32 -10.78 18.35
CA SER A 26 -28.98 -9.79 17.49
C SER A 26 -28.51 -8.36 17.77
N ALA A 27 -27.96 -8.03 18.93
CA ALA A 27 -27.39 -6.71 19.26
C ALA A 27 -25.88 -6.64 19.02
N SER A 28 -25.20 -7.79 18.97
CA SER A 28 -23.81 -7.95 18.56
C SER A 28 -23.68 -8.10 17.04
N CYS A 29 -24.71 -8.65 16.38
CA CYS A 29 -24.82 -8.72 14.91
C CYS A 29 -25.66 -7.56 14.34
N ASN A 30 -26.40 -6.82 15.17
CA ASN A 30 -26.91 -5.48 14.82
C ASN A 30 -26.42 -4.50 15.86
N ASN A 31 -25.27 -3.87 15.61
CA ASN A 31 -24.93 -2.63 16.27
C ASN A 31 -25.81 -1.53 15.64
N PRO A 32 -26.95 -1.11 16.23
CA PRO A 32 -27.96 -0.29 15.56
C PRO A 32 -27.82 1.16 16.02
N VAL A 33 -26.57 1.67 15.98
CA VAL A 33 -26.29 3.11 16.14
C VAL A 33 -25.82 3.72 14.81
N PHE A 34 -25.67 2.92 13.75
CA PHE A 34 -25.33 3.42 12.39
C PHE A 34 -26.31 3.00 11.28
N ILE A 35 -27.49 2.47 11.62
CA ILE A 35 -28.54 2.13 10.64
C ILE A 35 -29.85 2.82 11.03
N ARG A 36 -29.89 4.13 10.81
CA ARG A 36 -31.13 4.92 10.63
C ARG A 36 -30.77 6.33 10.20
N ASN A 37 -30.35 6.45 8.96
CA ASN A 37 -30.88 7.49 8.08
C ASN A 37 -31.21 6.78 6.76
N SER A 38 -32.41 7.03 6.28
CA SER A 38 -33.01 6.47 5.08
C SER A 38 -32.09 6.63 3.86
N PHE A 39 -31.40 5.55 3.49
CA PHE A 39 -30.90 5.40 2.13
C PHE A 39 -32.13 5.13 1.25
N ASN A 40 -32.51 6.12 0.47
CA ASN A 40 -33.50 5.97 -0.59
C ASN A 40 -33.05 4.83 -1.51
N ALA A 41 -33.99 3.95 -1.84
CA ALA A 41 -33.78 2.74 -2.62
C ALA A 41 -32.99 3.02 -3.92
N THR A 42 -31.70 2.68 -3.92
CA THR A 42 -30.93 2.54 -5.14
C THR A 42 -31.42 1.28 -5.85
N THR A 43 -31.82 1.38 -7.12
CA THR A 43 -32.16 0.22 -7.97
C THR A 43 -30.92 -0.59 -8.38
N PHE A 44 -29.73 -0.25 -7.86
CA PHE A 44 -28.50 -1.02 -8.01
C PHE A 44 -28.49 -2.14 -6.97
N ASN A 45 -28.25 -3.38 -7.40
CA ASN A 45 -28.03 -4.49 -6.47
C ASN A 45 -26.60 -4.37 -5.91
N SER A 46 -26.42 -3.51 -4.91
CA SER A 46 -25.09 -3.23 -4.35
C SER A 46 -24.70 -4.34 -3.38
N ASP A 47 -23.61 -5.02 -3.68
CA ASP A 47 -23.02 -6.01 -2.76
C ASP A 47 -21.93 -5.40 -1.87
N ILE A 48 -21.25 -4.38 -2.38
CA ILE A 48 -20.21 -3.65 -1.66
C ILE A 48 -20.48 -2.15 -1.79
N VAL A 49 -20.47 -1.44 -0.67
CA VAL A 49 -20.68 0.01 -0.56
C VAL A 49 -19.48 0.65 0.12
N ILE A 50 -18.89 1.66 -0.52
CA ILE A 50 -17.81 2.44 0.08
C ILE A 50 -18.38 3.58 0.92
N LYS A 51 -17.88 3.74 2.14
CA LYS A 51 -18.32 4.73 3.12
C LYS A 51 -17.14 5.46 3.75
N ARG A 52 -17.40 6.62 4.35
CA ARG A 52 -16.42 7.32 5.20
C ARG A 52 -16.31 6.64 6.55
N THR A 53 -15.08 6.48 7.04
CA THR A 53 -14.80 5.92 8.37
C THR A 53 -15.31 6.80 9.51
N ASP A 54 -15.43 8.12 9.29
CA ASP A 54 -16.01 9.06 10.25
C ASP A 54 -17.55 9.06 10.26
N GLY A 55 -18.19 8.27 9.37
CA GLY A 55 -19.63 8.16 9.27
C GLY A 55 -20.36 9.38 8.73
N GLN A 56 -19.64 10.38 8.20
CA GLN A 56 -20.26 11.53 7.55
C GLN A 56 -20.80 11.15 6.16
N GLU A 57 -21.72 11.98 5.66
CA GLU A 57 -22.27 11.90 4.31
C GLU A 57 -22.33 13.32 3.73
N PRO A 58 -22.15 13.51 2.41
CA PRO A 58 -21.87 12.47 1.40
C PRO A 58 -20.43 11.95 1.44
N LEU A 59 -20.12 10.93 0.62
CA LEU A 59 -18.80 10.27 0.58
C LEU A 59 -17.63 11.25 0.40
N ASN A 60 -17.78 12.26 -0.48
CA ASN A 60 -16.79 13.32 -0.75
C ASN A 60 -15.35 12.78 -0.88
N MET A 61 -15.20 11.70 -1.65
CA MET A 61 -13.93 11.00 -1.80
C MET A 61 -13.13 11.57 -2.99
N PRO A 62 -11.78 11.64 -2.90
CA PRO A 62 -10.95 12.03 -4.04
C PRO A 62 -11.15 11.11 -5.25
N TYR A 63 -10.95 11.65 -6.46
CA TYR A 63 -11.11 10.89 -7.70
C TYR A 63 -10.14 9.68 -7.78
N SER A 64 -8.92 9.81 -7.27
CA SER A 64 -7.91 8.74 -7.22
C SER A 64 -8.42 7.39 -6.72
N TYR A 65 -9.30 7.35 -5.71
CA TYR A 65 -9.89 6.10 -5.20
C TYR A 65 -10.76 5.40 -6.25
N SER A 66 -11.64 6.16 -6.93
CA SER A 66 -12.45 5.62 -8.02
C SER A 66 -11.63 5.27 -9.25
N LYS A 67 -10.60 6.06 -9.52
CA LYS A 67 -9.67 5.80 -10.62
C LYS A 67 -8.93 4.49 -10.42
N ALA A 68 -8.46 4.20 -9.20
CA ALA A 68 -7.79 2.95 -8.89
C ALA A 68 -8.68 1.74 -9.22
N LEU A 69 -9.96 1.77 -8.83
CA LEU A 69 -10.91 0.71 -9.16
C LEU A 69 -11.16 0.61 -10.67
N LEU A 70 -11.41 1.73 -11.33
CA LEU A 70 -11.72 1.77 -12.77
C LEU A 70 -10.54 1.35 -13.65
N ASP A 71 -9.31 1.71 -13.29
CA ASP A 71 -8.09 1.32 -14.02
C ASP A 71 -7.81 -0.19 -13.91
N ASN A 72 -8.24 -0.82 -12.81
CA ASN A 72 -8.04 -2.24 -12.55
C ASN A 72 -9.28 -3.10 -12.85
N ARG A 73 -10.36 -2.53 -13.37
CA ARG A 73 -11.63 -3.25 -13.59
C ARG A 73 -11.51 -4.50 -14.48
N LEU A 74 -10.59 -4.48 -15.45
CA LEU A 74 -10.35 -5.62 -16.34
C LEU A 74 -9.61 -6.77 -15.64
N LEU A 75 -8.86 -6.48 -14.56
CA LEU A 75 -8.22 -7.52 -13.75
C LEU A 75 -9.24 -8.32 -12.93
N PHE A 76 -10.44 -7.77 -12.74
CA PHE A 76 -11.50 -8.32 -11.91
C PHE A 76 -12.80 -8.50 -12.71
N GLU A 77 -12.70 -8.79 -14.00
CA GLU A 77 -13.87 -8.91 -14.89
C GLU A 77 -14.77 -10.12 -14.56
N GLU A 78 -14.24 -11.13 -13.86
CA GLU A 78 -15.01 -12.29 -13.40
C GLU A 78 -15.71 -12.01 -12.07
N GLU A 79 -15.12 -11.16 -11.23
CA GLU A 79 -15.60 -10.79 -9.90
C GLU A 79 -16.59 -9.63 -9.93
N ILE A 80 -16.47 -8.68 -10.86
CA ILE A 80 -17.28 -7.46 -10.88
C ILE A 80 -18.37 -7.53 -11.96
N ILE A 81 -19.63 -7.43 -11.55
CA ILE A 81 -20.79 -7.35 -12.45
C ILE A 81 -21.02 -5.91 -12.91
N GLY A 82 -20.88 -4.94 -12.00
CA GLY A 82 -21.16 -3.55 -12.32
C GLY A 82 -20.67 -2.56 -11.26
N PHE A 83 -20.70 -1.29 -11.65
CA PHE A 83 -20.34 -0.16 -10.79
C PHE A 83 -21.49 0.85 -10.74
N ASN A 84 -21.78 1.36 -9.55
CA ASN A 84 -22.57 2.58 -9.35
C ASN A 84 -21.73 3.64 -8.64
N ILE A 85 -21.02 4.40 -9.47
CA ILE A 85 -20.20 5.55 -9.11
C ILE A 85 -20.87 6.83 -9.64
N SER A 86 -20.96 7.84 -8.78
CA SER A 86 -21.34 9.20 -9.18
C SER A 86 -20.42 10.25 -8.60
N SER A 87 -20.14 11.30 -9.38
CA SER A 87 -19.46 12.48 -8.86
C SER A 87 -20.41 13.33 -8.02
N VAL A 88 -19.86 14.27 -7.24
CA VAL A 88 -20.61 15.42 -6.74
C VAL A 88 -21.18 16.23 -7.90
N LYS A 89 -22.17 17.08 -7.61
CA LYS A 89 -22.78 17.96 -8.59
C LYS A 89 -21.95 19.23 -8.77
N TYR A 90 -21.51 19.51 -10.00
CA TYR A 90 -20.73 20.69 -10.35
C TYR A 90 -21.65 21.78 -10.88
N GLU A 91 -21.55 23.00 -10.34
CA GLU A 91 -22.22 24.17 -10.92
C GLU A 91 -21.32 24.79 -12.00
N PHE A 92 -21.86 25.02 -13.20
CA PHE A 92 -21.09 25.58 -14.32
C PHE A 92 -20.48 26.94 -13.98
N SER A 93 -21.21 27.82 -13.28
CA SER A 93 -20.70 29.15 -12.90
C SER A 93 -19.55 29.09 -11.92
N ASP A 94 -19.65 28.26 -10.88
CA ASP A 94 -18.68 28.21 -9.79
C ASP A 94 -17.37 27.59 -10.22
N THR A 95 -17.45 26.65 -11.16
CA THR A 95 -16.32 25.90 -11.70
C THR A 95 -15.69 26.58 -12.92
N GLY A 96 -16.35 27.60 -13.46
CA GLY A 96 -15.95 28.26 -14.72
C GLY A 96 -16.07 27.35 -15.94
N MET A 97 -16.76 26.22 -15.83
CA MET A 97 -17.00 25.31 -16.95
C MET A 97 -17.96 25.93 -17.97
N ASN A 98 -17.79 25.56 -19.23
CA ASN A 98 -18.66 26.01 -20.31
C ASN A 98 -19.14 24.82 -21.15
N MET A 99 -20.43 24.84 -21.50
CA MET A 99 -21.05 23.88 -22.40
C MET A 99 -21.17 24.49 -23.79
N TYR A 100 -20.81 23.71 -24.80
CA TYR A 100 -21.00 24.01 -26.21
C TYR A 100 -21.57 22.80 -26.93
N ALA A 101 -22.02 23.00 -28.17
CA ALA A 101 -22.39 21.93 -29.06
C ALA A 101 -21.65 22.05 -30.40
N ASN A 102 -21.54 20.93 -31.12
CA ASN A 102 -21.11 20.97 -32.50
C ASN A 102 -22.09 21.80 -33.34
N ARG A 103 -21.60 22.32 -34.47
CA ARG A 103 -22.41 23.10 -35.40
C ARG A 103 -23.67 22.31 -35.80
N ASP A 104 -24.80 23.00 -35.88
CA ASP A 104 -26.11 22.49 -36.30
C ASP A 104 -26.79 21.50 -35.33
N VAL A 105 -26.19 21.21 -34.16
CA VAL A 105 -26.81 20.35 -33.13
C VAL A 105 -28.11 20.97 -32.60
N PHE A 106 -28.12 22.29 -32.36
CA PHE A 106 -29.31 23.01 -31.94
C PHE A 106 -29.95 23.75 -33.12
N VAL A 107 -31.26 23.57 -33.30
CA VAL A 107 -32.05 24.31 -34.29
C VAL A 107 -32.18 25.77 -33.84
N ASN A 108 -31.78 26.72 -34.67
CA ASN A 108 -31.79 28.16 -34.36
C ASN A 108 -31.04 28.49 -33.05
N GLU A 109 -29.79 28.01 -32.92
CA GLU A 109 -28.92 28.21 -31.75
C GLU A 109 -28.83 29.68 -31.29
N ASP A 110 -28.89 30.63 -32.23
CA ASP A 110 -28.84 32.06 -31.91
C ASP A 110 -30.13 32.66 -31.34
N SER A 111 -31.23 31.91 -31.35
CA SER A 111 -32.52 32.36 -30.82
C SER A 111 -32.47 32.55 -29.31
N ARG A 112 -33.22 33.54 -28.81
CA ARG A 112 -33.32 33.82 -27.37
C ARG A 112 -33.89 32.64 -26.58
N GLU A 113 -34.77 31.86 -27.22
CA GLU A 113 -35.41 30.69 -26.62
C GLU A 113 -34.40 29.57 -26.36
N VAL A 114 -33.59 29.21 -27.37
CA VAL A 114 -32.55 28.17 -27.23
C VAL A 114 -31.49 28.59 -26.23
N LYS A 115 -31.03 29.86 -26.29
CA LYS A 115 -30.08 30.40 -25.32
C LYS A 115 -30.62 30.33 -23.89
N ALA A 116 -31.89 30.69 -23.66
CA ALA A 116 -32.51 30.58 -22.34
C ALA A 116 -32.58 29.13 -21.82
N VAL A 117 -32.83 28.15 -22.69
CA VAL A 117 -32.81 26.73 -22.32
C VAL A 117 -31.39 26.25 -22.03
N MET A 118 -30.40 26.62 -22.84
CA MET A 118 -29.00 26.31 -22.55
C MET A 118 -28.55 26.92 -21.21
N ASP A 119 -28.93 28.18 -20.96
CA ASP A 119 -28.64 28.88 -19.70
C ASP A 119 -29.35 28.25 -18.49
N SER A 120 -30.43 27.49 -18.70
CA SER A 120 -31.14 26.77 -17.63
C SER A 120 -30.41 25.50 -17.17
N VAL A 121 -29.47 25.00 -17.97
CA VAL A 121 -28.58 23.90 -17.58
C VAL A 121 -27.51 24.45 -16.64
N LYS A 122 -27.76 24.33 -15.33
CA LYS A 122 -26.89 24.90 -14.28
C LYS A 122 -25.83 23.93 -13.79
N TYR A 123 -26.08 22.63 -13.93
CA TYR A 123 -25.27 21.62 -13.29
C TYR A 123 -24.77 20.55 -14.27
N CYS A 124 -23.67 19.90 -13.91
CA CYS A 124 -23.24 18.65 -14.50
C CYS A 124 -22.81 17.64 -13.42
N LYS A 125 -22.98 16.36 -13.71
CA LYS A 125 -22.65 15.25 -12.80
C LYS A 125 -22.21 14.03 -13.60
N GLY A 126 -21.09 13.43 -13.24
CA GLY A 126 -20.61 12.18 -13.81
C GLY A 126 -21.33 10.99 -13.17
N ILE A 127 -21.79 10.04 -13.98
CA ILE A 127 -22.51 8.84 -13.55
C ILE A 127 -22.07 7.61 -14.36
N THR A 128 -22.13 6.46 -13.72
CA THR A 128 -21.90 5.13 -14.35
C THR A 128 -23.21 4.40 -14.62
N THR A 129 -24.28 4.73 -13.89
CA THR A 129 -25.60 4.11 -14.04
C THR A 129 -26.71 5.16 -14.00
N LEU A 130 -27.89 4.80 -14.49
CA LEU A 130 -29.08 5.64 -14.42
C LEU A 130 -29.53 5.96 -12.98
N ASN A 131 -29.02 5.24 -11.97
CA ASN A 131 -29.35 5.48 -10.57
C ASN A 131 -28.88 6.87 -10.10
N GLY A 132 -27.81 7.41 -10.69
CA GLY A 132 -27.39 8.78 -10.42
C GLY A 132 -28.43 9.82 -10.84
N ILE A 133 -29.29 9.51 -11.82
CA ILE A 133 -30.39 10.38 -12.25
C ILE A 133 -31.59 10.18 -11.33
N THR A 134 -31.99 8.93 -11.05
CA THR A 134 -33.17 8.64 -10.23
C THR A 134 -33.00 9.11 -8.79
N SER A 135 -31.77 9.08 -8.26
CA SER A 135 -31.44 9.61 -6.93
C SER A 135 -31.54 11.15 -6.85
N ASP A 136 -31.22 11.83 -7.94
CA ASP A 136 -31.27 13.30 -8.04
C ASP A 136 -32.68 13.84 -8.40
N LYS A 137 -33.44 13.06 -9.15
CA LYS A 137 -34.70 13.43 -9.80
C LYS A 137 -35.71 12.29 -9.63
N GLU A 138 -36.18 12.13 -8.40
CA GLU A 138 -37.21 11.14 -8.04
C GLU A 138 -38.37 11.17 -9.06
N ASP A 139 -38.85 9.99 -9.46
CA ASP A 139 -39.94 9.79 -10.43
C ASP A 139 -39.72 10.33 -11.86
N SER A 140 -38.49 10.70 -12.22
CA SER A 140 -38.18 11.14 -13.58
C SER A 140 -38.20 9.98 -14.58
N LYS A 141 -38.95 10.14 -15.68
CA LYS A 141 -38.89 9.22 -16.81
C LYS A 141 -37.62 9.46 -17.61
N ILE A 142 -36.75 8.45 -17.65
CA ILE A 142 -35.52 8.41 -18.46
C ILE A 142 -35.81 7.66 -19.75
N THR A 143 -35.38 8.19 -20.89
CA THR A 143 -35.50 7.55 -22.21
C THR A 143 -34.13 7.51 -22.87
N VAL A 144 -33.61 6.30 -23.07
CA VAL A 144 -32.39 6.06 -23.88
C VAL A 144 -32.83 5.98 -25.35
N TYR A 145 -32.08 6.64 -26.23
CA TYR A 145 -32.39 6.69 -27.66
C TYR A 145 -32.11 5.33 -28.34
N GLU A 146 -32.80 5.09 -29.45
CA GLU A 146 -32.69 3.83 -30.20
C GLU A 146 -31.23 3.57 -30.63
N GLY A 147 -30.76 2.33 -30.49
CA GLY A 147 -29.39 1.95 -30.80
C GLY A 147 -28.36 2.19 -29.68
N TYR A 148 -28.76 2.84 -28.58
CA TYR A 148 -27.91 3.04 -27.40
C TYR A 148 -28.36 2.19 -26.21
N SER A 149 -27.47 2.04 -25.23
CA SER A 149 -27.76 1.38 -23.95
C SER A 149 -27.15 2.17 -22.79
N ALA A 150 -27.71 2.02 -21.59
CA ALA A 150 -27.19 2.68 -20.39
C ALA A 150 -25.77 2.22 -20.01
N ASN A 151 -25.35 1.02 -20.44
CA ASN A 151 -24.01 0.48 -20.21
C ASN A 151 -22.92 1.35 -20.84
N LEU A 152 -23.25 2.22 -21.79
CA LEU A 152 -22.31 3.16 -22.38
C LEU A 152 -21.80 4.19 -21.35
N LEU A 153 -22.53 4.43 -20.25
CA LEU A 153 -22.10 5.34 -19.19
C LEU A 153 -20.87 4.83 -18.41
N THR A 154 -20.55 3.53 -18.50
CA THR A 154 -19.34 2.91 -17.91
C THR A 154 -18.20 2.74 -18.92
N GLU A 155 -18.42 3.05 -20.20
CA GLU A 155 -17.40 2.90 -21.25
C GLU A 155 -16.32 4.00 -21.14
N SER A 156 -15.05 3.64 -21.40
CA SER A 156 -13.91 4.56 -21.28
C SER A 156 -13.38 5.13 -22.60
N LEU A 157 -13.77 4.56 -23.74
CA LEU A 157 -13.25 4.97 -25.05
C LEU A 157 -13.99 6.17 -25.64
N ARG A 158 -15.26 6.33 -25.26
CA ARG A 158 -16.15 7.39 -25.73
C ARG A 158 -16.94 7.92 -24.55
N ASN A 159 -17.31 9.19 -24.61
CA ASN A 159 -18.10 9.80 -23.57
C ASN A 159 -19.53 10.07 -24.04
N TYR A 160 -20.46 9.95 -23.11
CA TYR A 160 -21.88 10.00 -23.39
C TYR A 160 -22.61 10.91 -22.41
N VAL A 161 -23.74 11.46 -22.82
CA VAL A 161 -24.55 12.35 -22.00
C VAL A 161 -26.03 12.04 -22.10
N ILE A 162 -26.72 12.12 -20.98
CA ILE A 162 -28.18 12.16 -20.88
C ILE A 162 -28.57 13.58 -20.47
N ILE A 163 -29.43 14.19 -21.29
CA ILE A 163 -29.78 15.61 -21.21
C ILE A 163 -31.19 15.82 -20.66
N PRO A 164 -31.54 17.01 -20.16
CA PRO A 164 -32.92 17.33 -19.82
C PRO A 164 -33.81 17.39 -21.07
N SER A 165 -35.08 16.99 -20.94
CA SER A 165 -36.05 17.03 -22.05
C SER A 165 -36.47 18.44 -22.48
N THR A 166 -36.06 19.47 -21.74
CA THR A 166 -36.14 20.89 -22.14
C THR A 166 -35.14 21.17 -23.27
N LEU A 167 -33.90 20.68 -23.13
CA LEU A 167 -32.84 20.84 -24.13
C LEU A 167 -33.08 19.98 -25.38
N SER A 168 -33.56 18.74 -25.20
CA SER A 168 -33.73 17.80 -26.31
C SER A 168 -34.72 18.25 -27.38
N ARG A 169 -35.73 19.07 -27.02
CA ARG A 169 -36.71 19.64 -27.96
C ARG A 169 -36.09 20.55 -29.03
N HIS A 170 -34.92 21.10 -28.74
CA HIS A 170 -34.20 22.00 -29.63
C HIS A 170 -33.11 21.30 -30.44
N ILE A 171 -32.93 19.99 -30.27
CA ILE A 171 -31.96 19.21 -31.05
C ILE A 171 -32.46 19.02 -32.48
N ASN A 172 -31.56 19.22 -33.44
CA ASN A 172 -31.83 18.97 -34.84
C ASN A 172 -32.09 17.47 -35.09
N LYS A 173 -33.33 17.15 -35.47
CA LYS A 173 -33.76 15.77 -35.74
C LYS A 173 -33.22 15.21 -37.04
N GLU A 174 -32.74 16.06 -37.95
CA GLU A 174 -32.15 15.65 -39.22
C GLU A 174 -30.69 15.19 -39.08
N LEU A 175 -30.04 15.52 -37.95
CA LEU A 175 -28.70 15.05 -37.67
C LEU A 175 -28.70 13.56 -37.26
N PRO A 176 -27.73 12.78 -37.77
CA PRO A 176 -27.43 11.46 -37.24
C PRO A 176 -27.15 11.48 -35.73
N ASP A 177 -27.56 10.45 -34.99
CA ASP A 177 -27.40 10.43 -33.53
C ASP A 177 -25.94 10.50 -33.06
N ASN A 178 -25.02 9.91 -33.82
CA ASN A 178 -23.58 9.99 -33.55
C ASN A 178 -22.98 11.38 -33.77
N GLU A 179 -23.68 12.30 -34.43
CA GLU A 179 -23.26 13.69 -34.65
C GLU A 179 -23.83 14.66 -33.61
N LYS A 180 -24.81 14.21 -32.80
CA LYS A 180 -25.39 14.98 -31.69
C LYS A 180 -24.43 14.99 -30.50
N ILE A 181 -23.42 15.86 -30.58
CA ILE A 181 -22.31 15.94 -29.64
C ILE A 181 -22.34 17.28 -28.90
N LEU A 182 -22.29 17.20 -27.57
CA LEU A 182 -21.96 18.32 -26.69
C LEU A 182 -20.47 18.26 -26.36
N PHE A 183 -19.83 19.40 -26.13
CA PHE A 183 -18.50 19.43 -25.53
C PHE A 183 -18.45 20.38 -24.36
N ILE A 184 -17.72 19.97 -23.33
CA ILE A 184 -17.56 20.72 -22.10
C ILE A 184 -16.10 21.10 -21.98
N VAL A 185 -15.87 22.40 -21.71
CA VAL A 185 -14.54 22.96 -21.47
C VAL A 185 -14.46 23.34 -20.00
N ASN A 186 -13.39 22.93 -19.33
CA ASN A 186 -12.97 23.45 -18.03
C ASN A 186 -11.68 24.26 -18.20
N PRO A 187 -11.77 25.59 -18.39
CA PRO A 187 -10.60 26.44 -18.55
C PRO A 187 -9.69 26.45 -17.30
N GLY A 188 -10.26 26.22 -16.11
CA GLY A 188 -9.50 26.22 -14.85
C GLY A 188 -8.50 25.07 -14.75
N THR A 189 -8.80 23.93 -15.38
CA THR A 189 -7.93 22.74 -15.36
C THR A 189 -7.38 22.36 -16.73
N ASN A 190 -7.67 23.18 -17.76
CA ASN A 190 -7.42 22.88 -19.17
C ASN A 190 -8.07 21.57 -19.64
N GLY A 191 -9.24 21.24 -19.10
CA GLY A 191 -10.01 20.06 -19.45
C GLY A 191 -10.92 20.30 -20.66
N LEU A 192 -11.02 19.29 -21.53
CA LEU A 192 -11.96 19.25 -22.66
C LEU A 192 -12.44 17.82 -22.87
N ALA A 193 -13.76 17.64 -22.99
CA ALA A 193 -14.32 16.36 -23.42
C ALA A 193 -15.56 16.54 -24.31
N TYR A 194 -15.72 15.61 -25.24
CA TYR A 194 -16.85 15.50 -26.16
C TYR A 194 -17.75 14.37 -25.69
N PHE A 195 -19.06 14.63 -25.65
CA PHE A 195 -20.08 13.72 -25.17
C PHE A 195 -21.19 13.56 -26.22
N THR A 196 -21.38 12.33 -26.69
CA THR A 196 -22.50 12.00 -27.57
C THR A 196 -23.80 11.89 -26.76
N ILE A 197 -24.86 12.53 -27.23
CA ILE A 197 -26.17 12.51 -26.57
C ILE A 197 -26.84 11.15 -26.82
N ILE A 198 -27.10 10.39 -25.75
CA ILE A 198 -27.66 9.03 -25.85
C ILE A 198 -29.06 8.90 -25.25
N GLY A 199 -29.60 9.97 -24.67
CA GLY A 199 -30.92 9.93 -24.07
C GLY A 199 -31.30 11.22 -23.39
N GLU A 200 -32.50 11.20 -22.81
CA GLU A 200 -33.08 12.33 -22.09
C GLU A 200 -33.82 11.89 -20.82
N TYR A 201 -34.01 12.83 -19.90
CA TYR A 201 -34.89 12.66 -18.74
C TYR A 201 -35.95 13.76 -18.68
N THR A 202 -37.12 13.42 -18.13
CA THR A 202 -38.24 14.36 -18.02
C THR A 202 -38.00 15.36 -16.89
N THR A 203 -38.07 16.65 -17.21
CA THR A 203 -37.94 17.75 -16.23
C THR A 203 -38.97 18.84 -16.48
N LYS A 204 -39.37 19.52 -15.41
CA LYS A 204 -40.25 20.71 -15.42
C LYS A 204 -39.57 21.93 -14.78
N ASN A 205 -38.33 21.81 -14.31
CA ASN A 205 -37.68 22.76 -13.42
C ASN A 205 -36.77 23.76 -14.16
N GLU A 206 -36.46 24.87 -13.47
CA GLU A 206 -35.64 26.00 -13.95
C GLU A 206 -34.12 25.75 -13.88
N LYS A 207 -33.68 24.67 -13.23
CA LYS A 207 -32.26 24.29 -13.07
C LYS A 207 -32.01 22.84 -13.44
N ASP A 208 -31.58 22.64 -14.68
CA ASP A 208 -31.32 21.31 -15.22
C ASP A 208 -29.86 20.86 -15.03
N THR A 209 -29.66 19.55 -15.05
CA THR A 209 -28.36 18.88 -14.89
C THR A 209 -28.03 18.09 -16.16
N LEU A 210 -26.77 18.15 -16.62
CA LEU A 210 -26.22 17.16 -17.56
C LEU A 210 -25.70 15.95 -16.79
N TYR A 211 -26.13 14.76 -17.18
CA TYR A 211 -25.62 13.52 -16.64
C TYR A 211 -24.65 12.89 -17.64
N LEU A 212 -23.37 12.89 -17.29
CA LEU A 212 -22.25 12.56 -18.17
C LEU A 212 -21.68 11.19 -17.81
N SER A 213 -21.09 10.46 -18.76
CA SER A 213 -20.33 9.26 -18.43
C SER A 213 -19.20 9.61 -17.46
N TYR A 214 -19.10 8.85 -16.36
CA TYR A 214 -18.29 9.21 -15.19
C TYR A 214 -16.82 9.44 -15.52
N GLU A 215 -16.17 8.49 -16.22
CA GLU A 215 -14.74 8.57 -16.51
C GLU A 215 -14.40 9.75 -17.43
N GLY A 216 -15.24 10.01 -18.44
CA GLY A 216 -15.12 11.16 -19.33
C GLY A 216 -15.26 12.48 -18.60
N PHE A 217 -16.24 12.57 -17.70
CA PHE A 217 -16.43 13.75 -16.87
C PHE A 217 -15.28 13.97 -15.89
N ALA A 218 -14.84 12.93 -15.18
CA ALA A 218 -13.76 13.04 -14.21
C ALA A 218 -12.43 13.44 -14.87
N ASN A 219 -12.11 12.86 -16.04
CA ASN A 219 -10.92 13.26 -16.81
C ASN A 219 -10.99 14.71 -17.30
N MET A 220 -12.17 15.18 -17.74
CA MET A 220 -12.39 16.58 -18.11
C MET A 220 -12.27 17.50 -16.89
N ALA A 221 -12.88 17.15 -15.76
CA ALA A 221 -12.83 17.94 -14.54
C ALA A 221 -11.39 18.07 -14.02
N ARG A 222 -10.64 16.95 -13.99
CA ARG A 222 -9.22 16.89 -13.57
C ARG A 222 -8.30 17.67 -14.50
N GLY A 223 -8.50 17.53 -15.81
CA GLY A 223 -7.63 18.13 -16.83
C GLY A 223 -6.15 17.78 -16.59
N GLY A 224 -5.31 18.80 -16.44
CA GLY A 224 -3.87 18.65 -16.18
C GLY A 224 -3.49 18.37 -14.71
N GLN A 225 -4.44 18.30 -13.78
CA GLN A 225 -4.17 18.07 -12.36
C GLN A 225 -3.87 16.59 -12.06
N GLU A 226 -3.18 16.31 -10.96
CA GLU A 226 -2.91 14.93 -10.52
C GLU A 226 -4.18 14.24 -10.00
N ASP A 227 -5.04 14.96 -9.29
CA ASP A 227 -6.27 14.42 -8.70
C ASP A 227 -7.32 15.53 -8.47
N ILE A 228 -8.55 15.14 -8.13
CA ILE A 228 -9.66 16.02 -7.75
C ILE A 228 -10.06 15.70 -6.31
N SER A 229 -10.00 16.68 -5.41
CA SER A 229 -10.53 16.55 -4.04
C SER A 229 -12.06 16.51 -4.04
N GLU A 230 -12.66 15.73 -3.12
CA GLU A 230 -14.11 15.72 -2.88
C GLU A 230 -14.94 15.49 -4.16
N HIS A 231 -14.48 14.58 -5.03
CA HIS A 231 -15.09 14.36 -6.34
C HIS A 231 -16.20 13.32 -6.32
N VAL A 232 -16.02 12.23 -5.58
CA VAL A 232 -16.89 11.06 -5.60
C VAL A 232 -17.94 11.18 -4.50
N GLU A 233 -19.21 11.22 -4.89
CA GLU A 233 -20.36 11.31 -3.98
C GLU A 233 -20.88 9.92 -3.59
N CYS A 234 -20.79 8.94 -4.49
CA CYS A 234 -21.24 7.57 -4.27
C CYS A 234 -20.30 6.58 -5.00
N MET A 235 -20.05 5.43 -4.37
CA MET A 235 -19.35 4.29 -4.96
C MET A 235 -19.89 2.99 -4.38
N GLU A 236 -20.59 2.25 -5.23
CA GLU A 236 -21.14 0.92 -4.96
C GLU A 236 -20.69 -0.06 -6.05
N ILE A 237 -20.57 -1.32 -5.69
CA ILE A 237 -20.06 -2.40 -6.55
C ILE A 237 -21.01 -3.60 -6.43
N ASP A 238 -21.43 -4.11 -7.57
CA ASP A 238 -22.19 -5.36 -7.71
C ASP A 238 -21.19 -6.45 -8.11
N VAL A 239 -21.16 -7.57 -7.38
CA VAL A 239 -20.15 -8.61 -7.56
C VAL A 239 -20.77 -9.94 -7.94
N ASN A 240 -20.01 -10.77 -8.62
CA ASN A 240 -20.41 -12.13 -8.90
C ASN A 240 -20.23 -12.98 -7.63
N GLU A 241 -21.31 -13.21 -6.89
CA GLU A 241 -21.30 -14.05 -5.67
C GLU A 241 -20.79 -15.48 -5.89
N GLN A 242 -20.75 -15.96 -7.14
CA GLN A 242 -20.24 -17.29 -7.49
C GLN A 242 -18.72 -17.29 -7.76
N ALA A 243 -18.10 -16.13 -7.93
CA ALA A 243 -16.67 -16.00 -8.19
C ALA A 243 -15.84 -16.09 -6.89
N ASP A 244 -14.55 -16.38 -7.03
CA ASP A 244 -13.60 -16.27 -5.92
C ASP A 244 -13.19 -14.81 -5.71
N LEU A 245 -13.81 -14.16 -4.72
CA LEU A 245 -13.57 -12.75 -4.41
C LEU A 245 -12.27 -12.50 -3.60
N THR A 246 -11.42 -13.51 -3.41
CA THR A 246 -10.22 -13.39 -2.56
C THR A 246 -9.29 -12.27 -3.06
N ASN A 247 -8.91 -12.30 -4.34
CA ASN A 247 -7.99 -11.30 -4.90
C ASN A 247 -8.60 -9.91 -4.90
N PHE A 248 -9.91 -9.80 -5.20
CA PHE A 248 -10.62 -8.54 -5.18
C PHE A 248 -10.71 -7.95 -3.76
N SER A 249 -10.91 -8.78 -2.73
CA SER A 249 -10.85 -8.36 -1.32
C SER A 249 -9.45 -7.83 -0.95
N PHE A 250 -8.37 -8.51 -1.38
CA PHE A 250 -7.01 -8.01 -1.19
C PHE A 250 -6.81 -6.66 -1.87
N PHE A 251 -7.32 -6.48 -3.09
CA PHE A 251 -7.29 -5.20 -3.79
C PHE A 251 -8.04 -4.10 -3.03
N LEU A 252 -9.29 -4.33 -2.61
CA LEU A 252 -10.06 -3.35 -1.85
C LEU A 252 -9.33 -2.96 -0.55
N SER A 253 -8.78 -3.94 0.16
CA SER A 253 -8.06 -3.72 1.41
C SER A 253 -6.80 -2.85 1.30
N ALA A 254 -6.26 -2.69 0.08
CA ALA A 254 -5.14 -1.80 -0.17
C ALA A 254 -5.53 -0.32 -0.15
N TYR A 255 -6.81 0.00 -0.36
CA TYR A 255 -7.34 1.37 -0.45
C TYR A 255 -8.36 1.68 0.65
N PHE A 256 -9.15 0.71 1.06
CA PHE A 256 -10.30 0.85 1.95
C PHE A 256 -10.15 -0.05 3.17
N ALA A 257 -10.57 0.45 4.35
CA ALA A 257 -10.66 -0.37 5.54
C ALA A 257 -11.84 -1.36 5.43
N ASP A 258 -11.71 -2.54 6.02
CA ASP A 258 -12.84 -3.47 6.15
C ASP A 258 -13.64 -3.11 7.40
N ILE A 259 -14.94 -2.84 7.23
CA ILE A 259 -15.85 -2.52 8.34
C ILE A 259 -15.90 -3.62 9.41
N ASN A 260 -15.65 -4.87 9.02
CA ASN A 260 -15.70 -6.02 9.92
C ASN A 260 -14.40 -6.21 10.72
N ALA A 261 -13.34 -5.46 10.41
CA ALA A 261 -12.06 -5.52 11.10
C ALA A 261 -11.32 -4.16 11.14
N PRO A 262 -11.96 -3.08 11.62
CA PRO A 262 -11.41 -1.72 11.53
C PRO A 262 -10.10 -1.56 12.31
N ASP A 263 -9.95 -2.24 13.45
CA ASP A 263 -8.77 -2.17 14.31
C ASP A 263 -7.47 -2.57 13.59
N GLN A 264 -7.56 -3.40 12.55
CA GLN A 264 -6.40 -3.82 11.78
C GLN A 264 -5.80 -2.68 10.91
N TYR A 265 -6.54 -1.59 10.71
CA TYR A 265 -6.20 -0.47 9.83
C TYR A 265 -5.77 0.80 10.57
N GLU A 266 -5.98 0.90 11.89
CA GLU A 266 -5.74 2.13 12.68
C GLU A 266 -4.30 2.64 12.57
N ASN A 267 -3.33 1.74 12.42
CA ASN A 267 -1.90 2.06 12.35
C ASN A 267 -1.28 1.68 11.01
N ARG A 268 -2.03 1.84 9.93
CA ARG A 268 -1.61 1.55 8.55
C ARG A 268 -1.79 2.74 7.63
N ILE A 269 -1.00 2.75 6.57
CA ILE A 269 -1.10 3.72 5.48
C ILE A 269 -1.61 2.99 4.25
N ASN A 270 -2.67 3.47 3.60
CA ASN A 270 -3.21 2.88 2.38
C ASN A 270 -2.26 3.08 1.17
N ARG A 271 -2.59 2.48 0.03
CA ARG A 271 -1.80 2.58 -1.20
C ARG A 271 -1.70 4.00 -1.77
N LEU A 272 -2.64 4.88 -1.40
CA LEU A 272 -2.61 6.30 -1.73
C LEU A 272 -1.79 7.16 -0.75
N ASN A 273 -0.98 6.51 0.10
CA ASN A 273 -0.10 7.16 1.09
C ASN A 273 -0.83 7.99 2.16
N GLU A 274 -2.07 7.62 2.47
CA GLU A 274 -2.91 8.25 3.49
C GLU A 274 -3.26 7.24 4.59
N PRO A 275 -3.72 7.65 5.77
CA PRO A 275 -4.50 6.77 6.65
C PRO A 275 -5.69 6.15 5.89
N TYR A 276 -6.53 5.34 6.53
CA TYR A 276 -7.73 4.81 5.88
C TYR A 276 -8.97 5.70 6.16
N PRO A 277 -9.25 6.77 5.39
CA PRO A 277 -10.43 7.61 5.59
C PRO A 277 -11.74 6.95 5.11
N TYR A 278 -11.64 5.92 4.27
CA TYR A 278 -12.78 5.21 3.68
C TYR A 278 -12.74 3.72 4.00
N MET A 279 -13.92 3.11 4.06
CA MET A 279 -14.12 1.70 4.34
C MET A 279 -15.11 1.08 3.37
N PHE A 280 -14.99 -0.23 3.13
CA PHE A 280 -15.96 -0.99 2.37
C PHE A 280 -16.88 -1.78 3.31
N VAL A 281 -18.17 -1.73 3.04
CA VAL A 281 -19.20 -2.52 3.70
C VAL A 281 -19.72 -3.52 2.68
N ASN A 282 -19.72 -4.81 3.02
CA ASN A 282 -20.17 -5.87 2.12
C ASN A 282 -21.38 -6.63 2.68
N SER A 283 -22.34 -6.96 1.82
CA SER A 283 -23.45 -7.88 2.10
C SER A 283 -23.15 -9.32 1.66
N VAL A 284 -22.16 -9.47 0.79
CA VAL A 284 -21.58 -10.77 0.41
C VAL A 284 -20.64 -11.23 1.51
N ASN A 285 -20.57 -12.53 1.80
CA ASN A 285 -19.81 -13.06 2.94
C ASN A 285 -18.28 -13.08 2.69
N ILE A 286 -17.70 -11.95 2.28
CA ILE A 286 -16.26 -11.76 2.11
C ILE A 286 -15.64 -11.85 3.51
N LYS A 287 -14.74 -12.81 3.69
CA LYS A 287 -14.04 -12.95 4.97
C LYS A 287 -13.05 -11.80 5.14
N PRO A 288 -13.01 -11.17 6.33
CA PRO A 288 -12.00 -10.16 6.62
C PRO A 288 -10.61 -10.72 6.46
N ILE A 289 -9.72 -9.95 5.84
CA ILE A 289 -8.32 -10.32 5.73
C ILE A 289 -7.65 -10.02 7.07
N SER A 290 -6.93 -11.01 7.60
CA SER A 290 -6.13 -10.83 8.81
C SER A 290 -4.72 -10.39 8.44
N PHE A 291 -4.36 -9.17 8.82
CA PHE A 291 -3.00 -8.63 8.74
C PHE A 291 -2.25 -8.72 10.07
N THR A 292 -2.95 -8.96 11.17
CA THR A 292 -2.32 -9.18 12.48
C THR A 292 -1.67 -10.55 12.51
N GLU A 293 -0.42 -10.59 12.98
CA GLU A 293 0.21 -11.83 13.36
C GLU A 293 -0.57 -12.43 14.53
N ASP A 294 -0.94 -13.71 14.42
CA ASP A 294 -1.46 -14.42 15.58
C ASP A 294 -0.33 -14.49 16.61
N THR A 295 -0.57 -13.93 17.77
CA THR A 295 0.38 -13.87 18.90
C THR A 295 -0.21 -14.55 20.13
N ASN A 296 -1.47 -15.04 20.05
CA ASN A 296 -2.20 -15.62 21.17
C ASN A 296 -1.98 -17.13 21.28
N PHE A 297 -0.71 -17.55 21.22
CA PHE A 297 -0.32 -18.94 21.43
C PHE A 297 1.08 -19.03 22.02
N LYS A 298 1.33 -20.13 22.73
CA LYS A 298 2.68 -20.46 23.18
C LYS A 298 3.54 -20.86 21.99
N LYS A 299 4.78 -20.38 21.96
CA LYS A 299 5.70 -20.60 20.84
C LYS A 299 6.69 -21.72 21.14
N ASN A 300 7.13 -22.43 20.11
CA ASN A 300 8.41 -23.13 20.17
C ASN A 300 9.44 -22.24 19.45
N ILE A 301 10.59 -22.02 20.10
CA ILE A 301 11.69 -21.23 19.54
C ILE A 301 12.81 -22.19 19.16
N ILE A 302 13.12 -22.24 17.87
CA ILE A 302 14.24 -22.99 17.33
C ILE A 302 15.41 -22.03 17.15
N THR A 303 16.54 -22.32 17.78
CA THR A 303 17.75 -21.49 17.71
C THR A 303 18.89 -22.29 17.10
N VAL A 304 19.53 -21.72 16.07
CA VAL A 304 20.71 -22.31 15.44
C VAL A 304 21.98 -21.77 16.09
N SER A 305 22.90 -22.67 16.42
CA SER A 305 24.18 -22.38 17.08
C SER A 305 25.29 -23.24 16.48
N ARG A 306 26.55 -22.93 16.79
CA ARG A 306 27.69 -23.74 16.37
C ARG A 306 27.84 -24.99 17.25
N ILE A 307 28.26 -26.09 16.62
CA ILE A 307 28.55 -27.36 17.32
C ILE A 307 29.74 -27.22 18.27
N ASP A 308 30.76 -26.44 17.87
CA ASP A 308 31.96 -26.16 18.66
C ASP A 308 31.71 -25.22 19.84
N LYS A 309 30.49 -24.68 19.97
CA LYS A 309 30.04 -23.75 21.02
C LYS A 309 30.68 -22.37 20.97
N GLU A 310 31.30 -21.98 19.85
CA GLU A 310 31.70 -20.59 19.63
C GLU A 310 30.47 -19.68 19.61
N GLU A 311 30.57 -18.51 20.26
CA GLU A 311 29.43 -17.61 20.47
C GLU A 311 28.93 -16.98 19.16
N LYS A 312 29.85 -16.62 18.27
CA LYS A 312 29.52 -16.00 16.98
C LYS A 312 29.16 -17.08 15.98
N LEU A 313 27.98 -16.98 15.37
CA LEU A 313 27.52 -17.98 14.41
C LEU A 313 28.47 -18.07 13.19
N LEU A 314 28.87 -16.93 12.62
CA LEU A 314 29.77 -16.85 11.46
C LEU A 314 29.34 -17.77 10.30
N MET A 315 28.03 -17.93 10.09
CA MET A 315 27.49 -18.90 9.15
C MET A 315 27.49 -18.34 7.73
N SER A 316 27.86 -19.17 6.76
CA SER A 316 27.79 -18.80 5.34
C SER A 316 26.36 -18.45 4.92
N TYR A 317 26.22 -17.43 4.08
CA TYR A 317 24.93 -17.03 3.50
C TYR A 317 24.20 -18.17 2.77
N LEU A 318 24.92 -19.20 2.30
CA LEU A 318 24.35 -20.38 1.61
C LEU A 318 23.27 -21.09 2.43
N TYR A 319 23.39 -21.10 3.75
CA TYR A 319 22.37 -21.67 4.64
C TYR A 319 21.09 -20.84 4.64
N SER A 320 21.22 -19.52 4.69
CA SER A 320 20.07 -18.61 4.66
C SER A 320 19.38 -18.60 3.31
N ASP A 321 20.14 -18.61 2.21
CA ASP A 321 19.59 -18.74 0.85
C ASP A 321 18.76 -20.01 0.70
N ALA A 322 19.22 -21.14 1.25
CA ALA A 322 18.49 -22.39 1.21
C ALA A 322 17.17 -22.33 1.99
N LEU A 323 17.20 -21.81 3.23
CA LEU A 323 16.01 -21.67 4.07
C LEU A 323 14.96 -20.77 3.43
N ILE A 324 15.38 -19.67 2.79
CA ILE A 324 14.46 -18.71 2.16
C ILE A 324 13.91 -19.26 0.85
N LYS A 325 14.74 -19.95 0.05
CA LYS A 325 14.31 -20.56 -1.21
C LYS A 325 13.19 -21.58 -1.01
N ASP A 326 13.28 -22.42 0.02
CA ASP A 326 12.28 -23.47 0.27
C ASP A 326 11.20 -23.02 1.28
N TYR A 327 11.18 -21.74 1.67
CA TYR A 327 10.28 -21.23 2.70
C TYR A 327 8.80 -21.54 2.40
N TYR A 328 8.39 -21.52 1.13
CA TYR A 328 7.00 -21.82 0.74
C TYR A 328 6.54 -23.21 1.19
N GLU A 329 7.43 -24.21 1.26
CA GLU A 329 7.11 -25.59 1.65
C GLU A 329 6.73 -25.70 3.14
N TYR A 330 7.43 -24.94 3.99
CA TYR A 330 7.38 -25.03 5.44
C TYR A 330 6.74 -23.82 6.13
N SER A 331 6.45 -22.75 5.39
CA SER A 331 5.87 -21.49 5.92
C SER A 331 4.61 -21.70 6.75
N ARG A 332 3.83 -22.76 6.47
CA ARG A 332 2.65 -23.13 7.27
C ARG A 332 2.95 -23.49 8.74
N TYR A 333 4.18 -23.88 9.05
CA TYR A 333 4.64 -24.26 10.40
C TYR A 333 5.35 -23.11 11.10
N ILE A 334 5.76 -22.07 10.35
CA ILE A 334 6.60 -20.98 10.82
C ILE A 334 5.73 -19.76 11.06
N THR A 335 5.81 -19.21 12.27
CA THR A 335 5.13 -17.96 12.63
C THR A 335 6.05 -16.77 12.47
N ASP A 336 7.36 -16.98 12.67
CA ASP A 336 8.41 -15.98 12.40
C ASP A 336 9.72 -16.67 12.03
N ILE A 337 10.49 -16.09 11.12
CA ILE A 337 11.86 -16.52 10.80
C ILE A 337 12.75 -15.28 10.82
N ASN A 338 13.70 -15.25 11.75
CA ASN A 338 14.63 -14.14 11.91
C ASN A 338 16.05 -14.60 11.52
N ILE A 339 16.53 -14.12 10.37
CA ILE A 339 17.89 -14.24 9.87
C ILE A 339 18.54 -12.87 9.96
N SER A 340 19.54 -12.72 10.82
CA SER A 340 20.27 -11.46 11.00
C SER A 340 21.60 -11.47 10.26
N THR A 341 21.83 -10.46 9.43
CA THR A 341 23.11 -10.19 8.74
C THR A 341 23.98 -9.17 9.49
N GLY A 342 23.48 -8.62 10.60
CA GLY A 342 24.06 -7.47 11.29
C GLY A 342 23.92 -6.15 10.52
N ILE A 343 24.15 -5.03 11.21
CA ILE A 343 24.17 -3.71 10.57
C ILE A 343 25.41 -3.61 9.66
N LYS A 344 25.20 -3.20 8.41
CA LYS A 344 26.24 -2.83 7.45
C LYS A 344 26.18 -1.34 7.14
N GLY A 345 27.24 -0.80 6.54
CA GLY A 345 27.36 0.62 6.25
C GLY A 345 28.33 1.36 7.16
N VAL A 346 28.59 2.63 6.83
CA VAL A 346 29.59 3.47 7.50
C VAL A 346 29.06 4.88 7.67
N ASN A 347 29.10 5.44 8.89
CA ASN A 347 28.80 6.85 9.05
C ASN A 347 30.08 7.66 8.75
N TRP A 348 30.04 8.52 7.72
CA TRP A 348 31.19 9.35 7.36
C TRP A 348 31.67 10.25 8.50
N ARG A 349 30.78 10.59 9.45
CA ARG A 349 31.16 11.36 10.66
C ARG A 349 32.03 10.58 11.63
N ASP A 350 32.10 9.26 11.50
CA ASP A 350 33.03 8.44 12.28
C ASP A 350 34.49 8.62 11.81
N TYR A 351 34.70 9.27 10.66
CA TYR A 351 35.99 9.47 10.01
C TYR A 351 36.44 10.93 10.13
N LEU A 352 37.72 11.11 10.49
CA LEU A 352 38.32 12.43 10.70
C LEU A 352 38.47 13.22 9.39
N THR A 353 38.65 12.52 8.27
CA THR A 353 38.73 13.13 6.95
C THR A 353 37.89 12.35 5.93
N PRO A 354 37.34 13.00 4.89
CA PRO A 354 36.63 12.31 3.81
C PRO A 354 37.48 11.27 3.06
N ALA A 355 38.81 11.35 3.14
CA ALA A 355 39.72 10.39 2.52
C ALA A 355 39.83 9.06 3.31
N ASP A 356 39.51 9.09 4.61
CA ASP A 356 39.51 7.90 5.47
C ASP A 356 38.19 7.13 5.39
N TYR A 357 37.14 7.78 4.88
CA TYR A 357 35.84 7.19 4.64
C TYR A 357 35.92 6.13 3.55
N LYS A 358 35.82 4.86 3.95
CA LYS A 358 35.70 3.73 3.03
C LYS A 358 34.27 3.23 3.06
N GLU A 359 33.54 3.54 2.00
CA GLU A 359 32.20 3.02 1.79
C GLU A 359 32.21 1.50 1.84
N TYR A 360 31.10 0.92 2.31
CA TYR A 360 30.90 -0.52 2.41
C TYR A 360 30.82 -1.23 1.03
N GLY A 361 31.25 -0.57 -0.04
CA GLY A 361 31.11 -1.03 -1.43
C GLY A 361 29.67 -1.01 -1.95
N LEU A 362 28.70 -0.62 -1.12
CA LEU A 362 27.29 -0.46 -1.48
C LEU A 362 26.77 0.92 -1.09
N SER A 363 26.03 1.54 -2.01
CA SER A 363 25.14 2.69 -1.74
C SER A 363 23.70 2.17 -1.58
N VAL A 364 22.94 2.82 -0.70
CA VAL A 364 21.53 2.53 -0.42
C VAL A 364 20.77 3.83 -0.35
N GLU A 365 20.03 4.13 -1.40
CA GLU A 365 19.46 5.45 -1.57
C GLU A 365 18.03 5.38 -2.11
N PRO A 366 17.17 6.36 -1.78
CA PRO A 366 15.87 6.49 -2.42
C PRO A 366 16.04 6.72 -3.92
N PHE A 367 15.30 5.95 -4.72
CA PHE A 367 15.40 5.98 -6.17
C PHE A 367 14.45 7.02 -6.79
N ASP A 368 14.90 7.64 -7.90
CA ASP A 368 14.10 8.50 -8.77
C ASP A 368 13.32 9.60 -8.02
N GLU A 369 11.99 9.61 -8.12
CA GLU A 369 11.16 10.64 -7.52
C GLU A 369 11.27 10.67 -5.99
N PHE A 370 11.41 9.50 -5.36
CA PHE A 370 11.59 9.41 -3.93
C PHE A 370 12.94 10.00 -3.50
N GLY A 371 13.99 9.85 -4.33
CA GLY A 371 15.29 10.51 -4.19
C GLY A 371 15.21 12.03 -4.22
N ASN A 372 14.42 12.58 -5.14
CA ASN A 372 14.20 14.02 -5.25
C ASN A 372 13.47 14.57 -4.01
N GLN A 373 12.38 13.90 -3.59
CA GLN A 373 11.61 14.29 -2.40
C GLN A 373 12.46 14.26 -1.13
N TRP A 374 13.23 13.19 -0.98
CA TRP A 374 14.17 13.06 0.12
C TRP A 374 15.19 14.21 0.13
N SER A 375 15.79 14.50 -1.02
CA SER A 375 16.77 15.58 -1.15
C SER A 375 16.16 16.96 -0.84
N ASP A 376 14.95 17.22 -1.31
CA ASP A 376 14.21 18.45 -1.01
C ASP A 376 13.87 18.58 0.48
N TYR A 377 13.41 17.50 1.11
CA TYR A 377 13.13 17.47 2.53
C TYR A 377 14.39 17.73 3.36
N ARG A 378 15.53 17.12 2.98
CA ARG A 378 16.84 17.38 3.60
C ARG A 378 17.22 18.86 3.49
N ASN A 379 17.12 19.43 2.29
CA ASN A 379 17.47 20.83 2.06
C ASN A 379 16.59 21.81 2.84
N LYS A 380 15.28 21.53 2.94
CA LYS A 380 14.31 22.41 3.62
C LYS A 380 14.34 22.29 5.14
N SER A 381 14.51 21.08 5.67
CA SER A 381 14.42 20.84 7.11
C SER A 381 15.60 21.41 7.88
N GLY A 382 16.73 21.71 7.23
CA GLY A 382 17.97 22.15 7.87
C GLY A 382 18.55 21.10 8.84
N LYS A 383 17.88 19.96 8.98
CA LYS A 383 18.36 18.81 9.71
C LYS A 383 19.48 18.23 8.88
N ASN A 384 20.56 17.89 9.55
CA ASN A 384 21.69 17.22 8.94
C ASN A 384 21.32 15.73 8.71
N CYS A 385 20.22 15.47 7.99
CA CYS A 385 19.71 14.14 7.62
C CYS A 385 20.58 13.46 6.54
N ALA A 386 21.87 13.73 6.56
CA ALA A 386 22.86 13.22 5.61
C ALA A 386 23.34 11.79 5.95
N ASP A 387 22.76 11.11 6.94
CA ASP A 387 23.49 10.07 7.69
C ASP A 387 22.97 8.63 7.52
N TYR A 388 22.19 8.31 6.49
CA TYR A 388 21.64 6.96 6.31
C TYR A 388 22.53 6.10 5.42
N PHE A 389 23.73 5.82 5.93
CA PHE A 389 24.61 4.81 5.33
C PHE A 389 24.39 3.43 5.94
N TYR A 390 23.68 3.34 7.05
CA TYR A 390 23.40 2.07 7.69
C TYR A 390 22.23 1.35 7.05
N GLN A 391 22.48 0.10 6.72
CA GLN A 391 21.49 -0.82 6.18
C GLN A 391 21.61 -2.17 6.86
N GLN A 392 20.54 -2.95 6.83
CA GLN A 392 20.58 -4.32 7.33
C GLN A 392 19.58 -5.18 6.58
N ALA A 393 20.00 -6.39 6.21
CA ALA A 393 19.06 -7.39 5.74
C ALA A 393 18.28 -7.99 6.91
N VAL A 394 16.96 -8.06 6.74
CA VAL A 394 16.03 -8.67 7.69
C VAL A 394 15.09 -9.63 6.99
N THR A 395 14.66 -10.65 7.70
CA THR A 395 13.52 -11.51 7.31
C THR A 395 12.32 -11.29 8.22
N SER A 396 12.48 -10.49 9.28
CA SER A 396 11.48 -10.27 10.30
C SER A 396 11.59 -8.90 10.98
N ILE A 397 10.45 -8.30 11.30
CA ILE A 397 10.35 -7.11 12.13
C ILE A 397 10.80 -7.35 13.57
N SER A 398 10.85 -8.60 14.04
CA SER A 398 11.36 -8.96 15.37
C SER A 398 12.81 -8.52 15.54
N GLU A 399 13.62 -8.56 14.48
CA GLU A 399 14.99 -8.06 14.50
C GLU A 399 15.03 -6.54 14.67
N ILE A 400 14.17 -5.83 13.94
CA ILE A 400 14.05 -4.37 14.06
C ILE A 400 13.67 -3.98 15.49
N LYS A 401 12.69 -4.68 16.08
CA LYS A 401 12.23 -4.44 17.47
C LYS A 401 13.28 -4.78 18.53
N LYS A 402 14.09 -5.82 18.30
CA LYS A 402 15.19 -6.18 19.18
C LYS A 402 16.26 -5.11 19.21
N MET A 403 16.56 -4.52 18.06
CA MET A 403 17.59 -3.49 17.93
C MET A 403 17.11 -2.08 18.31
N LYS A 404 15.85 -1.78 18.05
CA LYS A 404 15.21 -0.50 18.38
C LYS A 404 14.15 -0.77 19.43
N SER A 405 14.57 -0.83 20.70
CA SER A 405 13.62 -1.06 21.80
C SER A 405 12.51 -0.01 21.78
N ASN A 406 11.26 -0.40 22.04
CA ASN A 406 10.09 0.48 21.95
C ASN A 406 9.82 1.08 20.54
N CYS A 407 10.34 0.50 19.46
CA CYS A 407 9.99 0.96 18.13
C CYS A 407 8.55 0.56 17.75
N LYS A 408 7.86 1.47 17.07
CA LYS A 408 6.58 1.22 16.41
C LYS A 408 6.82 1.01 14.92
N ILE A 409 6.22 -0.03 14.34
CA ILE A 409 6.30 -0.31 12.90
C ILE A 409 4.92 -0.10 12.31
N THR A 410 4.85 0.69 11.25
CA THR A 410 3.63 0.94 10.49
C THR A 410 3.82 0.40 9.08
N PHE A 411 2.98 -0.56 8.71
CA PHE A 411 2.95 -1.13 7.37
C PHE A 411 2.09 -0.28 6.43
N TYR A 412 2.47 -0.31 5.17
CA TYR A 412 1.65 0.17 4.07
C TYR A 412 0.68 -0.93 3.64
N SER A 413 -0.50 -0.55 3.20
CA SER A 413 -1.52 -1.42 2.63
C SER A 413 -1.77 -2.66 3.52
N ASN A 414 -2.03 -3.77 2.86
CA ASN A 414 -2.12 -5.12 3.38
C ASN A 414 -0.77 -5.84 3.48
N TYR A 415 0.38 -5.14 3.52
CA TYR A 415 1.68 -5.78 3.78
C TYR A 415 1.80 -6.24 5.23
N THR A 416 2.57 -7.29 5.44
CA THR A 416 2.78 -7.96 6.72
C THR A 416 4.26 -8.34 6.88
N ASN A 417 4.64 -8.77 8.08
CA ASN A 417 5.99 -9.26 8.35
C ASN A 417 6.41 -10.40 7.41
N ARG A 418 5.47 -11.27 7.01
CA ARG A 418 5.73 -12.39 6.09
C ARG A 418 6.26 -11.95 4.74
N ASP A 419 5.87 -10.75 4.29
CA ASP A 419 6.33 -10.20 3.02
C ASP A 419 7.86 -9.93 3.04
N LEU A 420 8.48 -9.71 4.21
CA LEU A 420 9.95 -9.57 4.34
C LEU A 420 10.72 -10.87 4.02
N VAL A 421 10.05 -12.01 4.01
CA VAL A 421 10.63 -13.32 3.68
C VAL A 421 10.43 -13.65 2.20
N VAL A 422 9.24 -13.37 1.67
CA VAL A 422 8.85 -13.73 0.31
C VAL A 422 8.21 -12.54 -0.40
N GLN A 423 8.83 -12.14 -1.51
CA GLN A 423 8.28 -11.11 -2.37
C GLN A 423 7.00 -11.58 -3.06
N ARG A 424 5.99 -10.71 -3.12
CA ARG A 424 4.78 -10.95 -3.90
C ARG A 424 5.07 -10.86 -5.39
N LYS A 425 4.40 -11.71 -6.17
CA LYS A 425 4.64 -11.83 -7.62
C LYS A 425 4.30 -10.53 -8.36
N GLU A 426 3.26 -9.83 -7.93
CA GLU A 426 2.80 -8.57 -8.53
C GLU A 426 3.74 -7.38 -8.27
N ASP A 427 4.61 -7.46 -7.26
CA ASP A 427 5.59 -6.42 -6.94
C ASP A 427 6.94 -6.64 -7.62
N TYR A 428 7.20 -7.86 -8.10
CA TYR A 428 8.40 -8.14 -8.88
C TYR A 428 8.38 -7.35 -10.18
N LYS A 429 9.45 -6.57 -10.42
CA LYS A 429 9.66 -5.87 -11.68
C LYS A 429 11.03 -6.22 -12.24
N GLU A 430 11.08 -6.56 -13.51
CA GLU A 430 12.35 -6.71 -14.22
C GLU A 430 13.06 -5.37 -14.37
N ALA A 431 14.38 -5.43 -14.55
CA ALA A 431 15.19 -4.24 -14.80
C ALA A 431 14.81 -3.60 -16.14
N ALA A 432 14.73 -2.27 -16.17
CA ALA A 432 14.47 -1.51 -17.39
C ALA A 432 15.77 -1.01 -18.00
N PHE A 433 15.96 -1.19 -19.31
CA PHE A 433 17.18 -0.79 -20.03
C PHE A 433 16.91 0.10 -21.22
N MET A 434 17.84 1.04 -21.46
CA MET A 434 17.97 1.78 -22.72
C MET A 434 19.36 1.46 -23.30
N GLY A 435 19.41 0.50 -24.22
CA GLY A 435 20.67 -0.05 -24.71
C GLY A 435 21.44 -0.79 -23.60
N GLU A 436 22.65 -0.33 -23.30
CA GLU A 436 23.50 -0.86 -22.21
C GLU A 436 23.29 -0.16 -20.86
N ILE A 437 22.51 0.93 -20.84
CA ILE A 437 22.26 1.73 -19.64
C ILE A 437 21.03 1.20 -18.94
N MET A 438 21.17 0.86 -17.66
CA MET A 438 20.02 0.48 -16.83
C MET A 438 19.29 1.73 -16.32
N MET A 439 18.03 1.88 -16.75
CA MET A 439 17.16 3.00 -16.41
C MET A 439 16.48 2.82 -15.05
N ALA A 440 16.12 1.59 -14.69
CA ALA A 440 15.53 1.28 -13.40
C ALA A 440 16.01 -0.10 -12.89
N PRO A 441 16.33 -0.23 -11.59
CA PRO A 441 16.75 -1.51 -11.04
C PRO A 441 15.59 -2.52 -11.04
N PRO A 442 15.88 -3.84 -11.06
CA PRO A 442 14.85 -4.83 -10.84
C PRO A 442 14.33 -4.71 -9.40
N ILE A 443 13.03 -4.79 -9.17
CA ILE A 443 12.46 -4.79 -7.82
C ILE A 443 12.40 -6.23 -7.33
N LYS A 444 13.24 -6.59 -6.36
CA LYS A 444 13.42 -7.98 -5.88
C LYS A 444 13.16 -8.17 -4.38
N GLY A 445 12.76 -7.10 -3.69
CA GLY A 445 12.55 -7.14 -2.27
C GLY A 445 11.76 -5.95 -1.75
N TYR A 446 11.73 -5.82 -0.44
CA TYR A 446 11.03 -4.78 0.29
C TYR A 446 11.93 -4.03 1.26
N ALA A 447 11.50 -2.83 1.64
CA ALA A 447 12.20 -2.01 2.61
C ALA A 447 11.26 -1.55 3.74
N ILE A 448 11.80 -1.50 4.96
CA ILE A 448 11.23 -0.75 6.08
C ILE A 448 12.18 0.42 6.37
N ILE A 449 11.67 1.64 6.22
CA ILE A 449 12.46 2.87 6.29
C ILE A 449 12.27 3.60 7.63
N PRO A 450 13.18 4.50 8.03
CA PRO A 450 12.93 5.42 9.14
C PRO A 450 11.76 6.37 8.84
N VAL A 451 11.03 6.78 9.87
CA VAL A 451 9.90 7.74 9.75
C VAL A 451 10.28 9.04 9.05
N THR A 452 11.52 9.50 9.17
CA THR A 452 12.02 10.71 8.52
C THR A 452 11.93 10.62 6.99
N MET A 453 12.17 9.44 6.43
CA MET A 453 12.06 9.20 4.98
C MET A 453 10.60 9.10 4.55
N TYR A 454 9.72 8.53 5.40
CA TYR A 454 8.28 8.56 5.17
C TYR A 454 7.76 10.00 5.13
N GLU A 455 8.10 10.84 6.11
CA GLU A 455 7.67 12.24 6.17
C GLU A 455 8.14 13.05 4.96
N ALA A 456 9.30 12.71 4.39
CA ALA A 456 9.79 13.35 3.16
C ALA A 456 8.92 13.06 1.93
N ALA A 457 8.33 11.86 1.87
CA ALA A 457 7.51 11.41 0.74
C ALA A 457 6.00 11.52 0.98
N ARG A 458 5.58 11.88 2.20
CA ARG A 458 4.18 11.90 2.64
C ARG A 458 3.26 12.77 1.77
N SER A 459 3.78 13.79 1.11
CA SER A 459 2.98 14.66 0.23
C SER A 459 2.58 14.03 -1.10
N ARG A 460 3.16 12.88 -1.49
CA ARG A 460 2.76 12.16 -2.70
C ARG A 460 1.74 11.08 -2.40
N ARG A 461 0.79 10.91 -3.30
CA ARG A 461 -0.39 10.05 -3.12
C ARG A 461 -0.19 8.60 -3.58
N ASN A 462 1.02 8.09 -3.76
CA ASN A 462 1.18 6.68 -4.17
C ASN A 462 2.46 6.06 -3.64
N THR A 463 2.31 5.04 -2.80
CA THR A 463 3.43 4.31 -2.21
C THR A 463 4.17 3.40 -3.21
N ASP A 464 3.60 3.13 -4.39
CA ASP A 464 4.22 2.25 -5.40
C ASP A 464 5.51 2.82 -6.02
N HIS A 465 5.76 4.13 -5.84
CA HIS A 465 6.98 4.81 -6.30
C HIS A 465 8.04 4.95 -5.20
N HIS A 466 7.74 4.53 -3.96
CA HIS A 466 8.70 4.56 -2.87
C HIS A 466 9.63 3.35 -3.00
N ILE A 467 10.73 3.54 -3.72
CA ILE A 467 11.74 2.51 -3.97
C ILE A 467 13.06 2.92 -3.32
N ILE A 468 13.68 2.01 -2.58
CA ILE A 468 15.08 2.10 -2.16
C ILE A 468 15.92 1.29 -3.14
N GLU A 469 17.00 1.87 -3.64
CA GLU A 469 17.96 1.21 -4.49
C GLU A 469 19.21 0.85 -3.68
N MET A 470 19.61 -0.42 -3.74
CA MET A 470 20.93 -0.90 -3.33
C MET A 470 21.82 -1.06 -4.55
N ALA A 471 23.05 -0.57 -4.45
CA ALA A 471 23.89 -0.23 -5.59
C ALA A 471 25.37 -0.50 -5.30
N GLU A 472 26.09 -1.22 -6.15
CA GLU A 472 27.56 -1.30 -6.03
C GLU A 472 28.20 0.05 -6.40
N ILE A 473 29.03 0.58 -5.50
CA ILE A 473 29.77 1.82 -5.74
C ILE A 473 30.94 1.49 -6.67
N SER A 474 30.73 1.66 -7.97
CA SER A 474 31.77 1.48 -8.98
C SER A 474 31.68 2.52 -10.08
N ALA A 475 32.81 2.79 -10.76
CA ALA A 475 32.84 3.67 -11.94
C ALA A 475 31.95 3.17 -13.10
N ALA A 476 31.49 1.91 -13.04
CA ALA A 476 30.60 1.28 -14.01
C ALA A 476 29.16 1.09 -13.46
N TYR A 477 28.74 1.87 -12.47
CA TYR A 477 27.44 1.76 -11.79
C TYR A 477 26.21 1.65 -12.73
N LEU A 478 26.28 2.26 -13.91
CA LEU A 478 25.20 2.22 -14.91
C LEU A 478 25.26 1.02 -15.87
N ALA A 479 26.33 0.24 -15.84
CA ALA A 479 26.53 -0.90 -16.72
C ALA A 479 25.64 -2.08 -16.32
N ARG A 480 25.28 -2.92 -17.30
CA ARG A 480 24.51 -4.16 -17.08
C ARG A 480 25.15 -5.12 -16.07
N SER A 481 26.47 -5.05 -15.91
CA SER A 481 27.22 -5.91 -14.99
C SER A 481 27.26 -5.38 -13.56
N ALA A 482 26.78 -4.16 -13.28
CA ALA A 482 26.75 -3.61 -11.92
C ALA A 482 25.65 -4.26 -11.09
N LEU A 483 25.91 -4.50 -9.80
CA LEU A 483 24.86 -4.90 -8.87
C LEU A 483 23.96 -3.69 -8.59
N ARG A 484 22.68 -3.80 -8.97
CA ARG A 484 21.62 -2.88 -8.57
C ARG A 484 20.35 -3.66 -8.28
N VAL A 485 19.73 -3.37 -7.15
CA VAL A 485 18.50 -4.04 -6.70
C VAL A 485 17.58 -3.00 -6.09
N GLY A 486 16.32 -2.99 -6.52
CA GLY A 486 15.26 -2.16 -5.99
C GLY A 486 14.47 -2.89 -4.90
N PHE A 487 14.12 -2.15 -3.86
CA PHE A 487 13.32 -2.58 -2.73
C PHE A 487 12.10 -1.67 -2.61
N LYS A 488 10.90 -2.22 -2.77
CA LYS A 488 9.67 -1.45 -2.58
C LYS A 488 9.47 -1.18 -1.09
N VAL A 489 9.24 0.07 -0.71
CA VAL A 489 8.96 0.41 0.69
C VAL A 489 7.57 -0.12 1.06
N ILE A 490 7.50 -0.96 2.10
CA ILE A 490 6.25 -1.55 2.59
C ILE A 490 5.89 -1.08 4.00
N GLY A 491 6.68 -0.18 4.58
CA GLY A 491 6.42 0.38 5.88
C GLY A 491 7.55 1.26 6.38
N TYR A 492 7.33 1.86 7.54
CA TYR A 492 8.34 2.61 8.26
C TYR A 492 8.34 2.25 9.75
N TYR A 493 9.41 2.64 10.44
CA TYR A 493 9.49 2.56 11.89
C TYR A 493 9.70 3.93 12.54
N GLU A 494 9.18 4.05 13.75
CA GLU A 494 9.33 5.18 14.64
C GLU A 494 10.00 4.71 15.93
N VAL A 495 10.96 5.49 16.42
CA VAL A 495 11.55 5.31 17.75
C VAL A 495 11.05 6.40 18.69
N SER A 496 10.85 6.08 19.96
CA SER A 496 10.41 7.05 20.98
C SER A 496 11.40 8.23 21.10
N GLU A 497 10.90 9.44 21.41
CA GLU A 497 11.72 10.66 21.56
C GLU A 497 12.89 10.48 22.55
N GLU A 498 12.73 9.64 23.57
CA GLU A 498 13.78 9.32 24.57
C GLU A 498 15.01 8.60 23.97
N GLN A 499 14.87 8.02 22.77
CA GLN A 499 15.94 7.34 22.03
C GLN A 499 16.47 8.15 20.86
N LYS A 500 15.83 9.28 20.54
CA LYS A 500 16.42 10.22 19.59
C LYS A 500 17.62 10.82 20.28
N VAL A 501 18.79 10.27 19.98
CA VAL A 501 20.05 10.88 20.38
C VAL A 501 20.00 12.29 19.82
N GLU A 502 19.97 13.30 20.69
CA GLU A 502 20.35 14.64 20.30
C GLU A 502 21.77 14.50 19.75
N VAL A 503 21.90 14.52 18.42
CA VAL A 503 23.20 14.79 17.80
C VAL A 503 23.58 16.15 18.34
N PRO A 504 24.55 16.24 19.26
CA PRO A 504 24.77 17.47 19.96
C PRO A 504 25.11 18.54 18.92
N ASP A 505 24.39 19.66 18.93
CA ASP A 505 24.79 20.86 18.22
C ASP A 505 26.03 21.43 18.94
N ARG A 506 27.16 20.73 18.82
CA ARG A 506 28.40 21.05 19.49
C ARG A 506 29.27 21.80 18.51
N LYS A 507 29.44 23.10 18.76
CA LYS A 507 30.59 23.86 18.27
C LYS A 507 31.83 23.01 18.50
N ALA A 508 32.42 22.52 17.42
CA ALA A 508 33.67 21.78 17.46
C ALA A 508 34.71 22.61 18.23
N GLU A 509 35.23 22.10 19.34
CA GLU A 509 36.50 22.63 19.84
C GLU A 509 37.57 22.10 18.90
N GLU A 510 38.03 22.97 18.00
CA GLU A 510 39.12 22.70 17.07
C GLU A 510 40.42 22.47 17.86
N ILE A 511 40.91 21.23 17.91
CA ILE A 511 42.25 20.95 18.43
C ILE A 511 43.20 20.92 17.24
N MET A 512 44.17 21.84 17.21
CA MET A 512 45.13 21.91 16.11
C MET A 512 46.17 20.78 16.23
N VAL A 513 46.12 19.82 15.32
CA VAL A 513 47.13 18.76 15.17
C VAL A 513 48.13 19.18 14.10
N GLU A 514 49.42 19.10 14.44
CA GLU A 514 50.50 19.47 13.54
C GLU A 514 51.19 18.21 12.99
N PHE A 515 51.33 18.10 11.68
CA PHE A 515 52.09 17.04 11.03
C PHE A 515 52.85 17.58 9.81
N TYR A 516 53.92 16.91 9.40
CA TYR A 516 54.72 17.32 8.25
C TYR A 516 54.26 16.58 6.99
N ASP A 517 54.10 17.30 5.87
CA ASP A 517 53.78 16.68 4.59
C ASP A 517 54.98 15.91 4.00
N HIS A 518 54.73 15.19 2.91
CA HIS A 518 55.73 14.40 2.20
C HIS A 518 56.88 15.22 1.59
N THR A 519 56.78 16.56 1.62
CA THR A 519 57.84 17.50 1.21
C THR A 519 58.53 18.17 2.40
N GLY A 520 58.12 17.86 3.63
CA GLY A 520 58.71 18.36 4.87
C GLY A 520 58.09 19.67 5.39
N ASN A 521 56.94 20.11 4.89
CA ASN A 521 56.26 21.31 5.39
C ASN A 521 55.32 20.97 6.55
N LEU A 522 55.35 21.77 7.61
CA LEU A 522 54.43 21.64 8.75
C LEU A 522 53.02 22.09 8.34
N ILE A 523 52.09 21.14 8.31
CA ILE A 523 50.66 21.37 8.14
C ILE A 523 50.00 21.28 9.52
N LYS A 524 49.21 22.30 9.87
CA LYS A 524 48.38 22.31 11.08
C LYS A 524 46.93 22.14 10.67
N MET A 525 46.26 21.08 11.11
CA MET A 525 44.85 20.82 10.84
C MET A 525 44.06 20.80 12.15
N PRO A 526 42.89 21.46 12.21
CA PRO A 526 41.96 21.28 13.32
C PRO A 526 41.38 19.85 13.28
N VAL A 527 41.42 19.16 14.40
CA VAL A 527 40.90 17.81 14.62
C VAL A 527 39.95 17.89 15.82
N VAL A 528 38.80 17.22 15.73
CA VAL A 528 37.78 17.18 16.79
C VAL A 528 38.06 15.97 17.69
N GLU A 529 38.22 16.17 18.99
CA GLU A 529 38.38 15.07 19.96
C GLU A 529 37.08 14.25 20.11
N LYS A 530 37.23 12.92 20.20
CA LYS A 530 36.13 11.95 20.24
C LYS A 530 35.51 11.84 21.63
N PRO A 531 34.18 11.74 21.77
CA PRO A 531 33.55 11.09 22.93
C PRO A 531 33.51 9.55 22.76
N GLU A 532 33.53 8.83 23.88
CA GLU A 532 33.17 7.40 23.95
C GLU A 532 31.68 7.21 23.56
N TYR A 533 31.43 6.16 22.77
CA TYR A 533 30.27 5.99 21.89
C TYR A 533 29.16 5.12 22.51
N ILE A 534 27.89 5.52 22.36
CA ILE A 534 26.69 4.73 22.72
C ILE A 534 25.91 4.46 21.43
N SER A 535 25.70 3.19 21.08
CA SER A 535 25.50 2.71 19.70
C SER A 535 24.05 2.42 19.25
N ASP A 536 23.00 3.10 19.74
CA ASP A 536 21.62 2.72 19.36
C ASP A 536 20.81 3.83 18.64
N GLY A 537 21.41 5.01 18.39
CA GLY A 537 20.71 6.21 17.92
C GLY A 537 20.59 6.47 16.41
N TYR A 538 21.16 5.63 15.54
CA TYR A 538 21.15 5.89 14.09
C TYR A 538 19.94 5.27 13.38
N ASP A 539 19.38 6.03 12.45
CA ASP A 539 18.40 5.54 11.50
C ASP A 539 19.07 4.53 10.52
N VAL A 540 18.52 3.32 10.48
CA VAL A 540 18.91 2.21 9.61
C VAL A 540 17.82 1.98 8.57
N ILE A 541 18.20 1.70 7.31
CA ILE A 541 17.28 1.19 6.29
C ILE A 541 17.28 -0.34 6.36
N TYR A 542 16.13 -0.94 6.67
CA TYR A 542 15.99 -2.39 6.71
C TYR A 542 15.51 -2.89 5.36
N LEU A 543 16.29 -3.79 4.75
CA LEU A 543 16.00 -4.40 3.46
C LEU A 543 15.61 -5.85 3.67
N SER A 544 14.63 -6.38 2.94
CA SER A 544 14.33 -7.81 2.97
C SER A 544 15.56 -8.61 2.56
N TYR A 545 15.80 -9.76 3.20
CA TYR A 545 16.93 -10.62 2.83
C TYR A 545 16.86 -11.05 1.35
N ILE A 546 15.66 -11.33 0.86
CA ILE A 546 15.41 -11.55 -0.57
C ILE A 546 15.71 -10.27 -1.36
N GLY A 547 16.53 -10.40 -2.40
CA GLY A 547 17.06 -9.28 -3.18
C GLY A 547 18.34 -8.69 -2.58
N TYR A 548 18.46 -8.62 -1.24
CA TYR A 548 19.70 -8.20 -0.60
C TYR A 548 20.83 -9.22 -0.79
N ASN A 549 20.47 -10.51 -0.78
CA ASN A 549 21.39 -11.63 -0.96
C ASN A 549 22.01 -11.71 -2.39
N ASP A 550 21.47 -11.01 -3.38
CA ASP A 550 22.06 -10.89 -4.74
C ASP A 550 23.51 -10.38 -4.69
N ARG A 551 23.87 -9.60 -3.66
CA ARG A 551 25.24 -9.11 -3.50
C ARG A 551 26.25 -10.25 -3.35
N TYR A 552 25.88 -11.39 -2.79
CA TYR A 552 26.80 -12.52 -2.58
C TYR A 552 27.28 -13.18 -3.89
N GLU A 553 26.67 -12.84 -5.04
CA GLU A 553 27.23 -13.19 -6.35
C GLU A 553 28.62 -12.56 -6.56
N ARG A 554 28.86 -11.39 -5.96
CA ARG A 554 30.14 -10.65 -6.03
C ARG A 554 31.14 -11.22 -5.04
N GLU A 555 32.36 -11.44 -5.53
CA GLU A 555 33.47 -11.98 -4.75
C GLU A 555 33.72 -11.22 -3.44
N LEU A 556 33.55 -9.90 -3.47
CA LEU A 556 33.83 -9.02 -2.34
C LEU A 556 32.89 -9.23 -1.13
N PHE A 557 31.69 -9.80 -1.34
CA PHE A 557 30.71 -10.04 -0.29
C PHE A 557 30.57 -11.51 0.11
N ARG A 558 31.23 -12.45 -0.59
CA ARG A 558 31.05 -13.92 -0.36
C ARG A 558 31.48 -14.41 1.02
N ASN A 559 32.39 -13.70 1.68
CA ASN A 559 32.90 -14.07 3.00
C ASN A 559 32.11 -13.43 4.15
N GLU A 560 31.05 -12.70 3.83
CA GLU A 560 30.12 -12.23 4.85
C GLU A 560 29.34 -13.39 5.46
N TYR A 561 28.90 -13.18 6.70
CA TYR A 561 28.28 -14.20 7.51
C TYR A 561 26.96 -13.74 8.13
N ILE A 562 26.14 -14.75 8.41
CA ILE A 562 24.92 -14.66 9.18
C ILE A 562 25.27 -14.70 10.66
N GLU A 563 24.72 -13.76 11.41
CA GLU A 563 25.02 -13.56 12.84
C GLU A 563 24.09 -14.39 13.74
N SER A 564 22.84 -14.59 13.33
CA SER A 564 21.89 -15.43 14.05
C SER A 564 20.76 -15.93 13.16
N ILE A 565 20.26 -17.13 13.47
CA ILE A 565 19.00 -17.66 12.92
C ILE A 565 18.11 -18.13 14.06
N THR A 566 16.89 -17.60 14.10
CA THR A 566 15.82 -18.04 15.00
C THR A 566 14.55 -18.31 14.20
N ILE A 567 13.86 -19.41 14.51
CA ILE A 567 12.59 -19.78 13.89
C ILE A 567 11.55 -19.98 14.99
N GLU A 568 10.44 -19.26 14.90
CA GLU A 568 9.31 -19.41 15.80
C GLU A 568 8.21 -20.26 15.14
N THR A 569 7.61 -21.14 15.92
CA THR A 569 6.48 -21.96 15.50
C THR A 569 5.41 -22.02 16.58
N ARG A 570 4.17 -22.38 16.23
CA ARG A 570 3.14 -22.61 17.25
C ARG A 570 3.43 -23.90 18.01
N SER A 571 3.34 -23.84 19.34
CA SER A 571 3.54 -25.03 20.18
C SER A 571 2.46 -26.10 20.08
N ASP A 572 1.30 -25.76 19.51
CA ASP A 572 0.17 -26.66 19.29
C ASP A 572 0.18 -27.34 17.91
N SER A 573 1.15 -27.01 17.05
CA SER A 573 1.27 -27.54 15.69
C SER A 573 2.29 -28.67 15.60
N ASP A 574 2.01 -29.67 14.76
CA ASP A 574 3.01 -30.72 14.45
C ASP A 574 4.09 -30.15 13.52
N ILE A 575 5.25 -29.86 14.10
CA ILE A 575 6.41 -29.32 13.40
C ILE A 575 7.39 -30.41 12.93
N ALA A 576 7.08 -31.70 13.05
CA ALA A 576 7.97 -32.78 12.62
C ALA A 576 8.42 -32.65 11.15
N PRO A 577 7.59 -32.19 10.19
CA PRO A 577 8.04 -31.92 8.83
C PRO A 577 9.12 -30.83 8.76
N LEU A 578 8.96 -29.73 9.51
CA LEU A 578 9.96 -28.66 9.59
C LEU A 578 11.26 -29.17 10.23
N ILE A 579 11.17 -29.97 11.31
CA ILE A 579 12.36 -30.54 11.96
C ILE A 579 13.14 -31.43 11.00
N ARG A 580 12.47 -32.32 10.25
CA ARG A 580 13.13 -33.15 9.23
C ARG A 580 13.79 -32.33 8.13
N TYR A 581 13.23 -31.17 7.80
CA TYR A 581 13.85 -30.24 6.85
C TYR A 581 15.11 -29.61 7.43
N LEU A 582 15.03 -29.04 8.65
CA LEU A 582 16.18 -28.43 9.32
C LEU A 582 17.33 -29.42 9.55
N GLU A 583 17.02 -30.70 9.82
CA GLU A 583 18.01 -31.78 9.97
C GLU A 583 18.86 -32.04 8.71
N GLN A 584 18.45 -31.53 7.53
CA GLN A 584 19.25 -31.61 6.30
C GLN A 584 20.41 -30.60 6.29
N TYR A 585 20.33 -29.58 7.15
CA TYR A 585 21.30 -28.47 7.23
C TYR A 585 22.01 -28.42 8.58
N PHE A 586 21.30 -28.74 9.66
CA PHE A 586 21.71 -28.53 11.04
C PHE A 586 21.53 -29.82 11.87
N ALA A 587 22.51 -30.19 12.68
CA ALA A 587 22.38 -31.36 13.54
C ALA A 587 21.46 -31.04 14.74
N PRO A 588 20.67 -31.98 15.28
CA PRO A 588 20.03 -31.80 16.58
C PRO A 588 21.12 -31.66 17.66
N ALA A 589 21.04 -30.64 18.51
CA ALA A 589 22.06 -30.43 19.56
C ALA A 589 22.23 -31.63 20.52
N THR A 590 21.20 -32.46 20.65
CA THR A 590 21.20 -33.69 21.46
C THR A 590 21.86 -34.89 20.78
N ASP A 591 22.08 -34.85 19.46
CA ASP A 591 22.57 -36.00 18.67
C ASP A 591 23.64 -35.61 17.64
N VAL A 592 24.45 -34.59 17.95
CA VAL A 592 25.49 -34.08 17.03
C VAL A 592 26.48 -35.16 16.58
N LYS A 593 26.78 -36.14 17.45
CA LYS A 593 27.73 -37.23 17.14
C LYS A 593 27.32 -38.07 15.93
N LYS A 594 26.03 -38.22 15.67
CA LYS A 594 25.53 -38.96 14.50
C LYS A 594 25.92 -38.30 13.17
N TYR A 595 26.19 -37.00 13.19
CA TYR A 595 26.49 -36.18 12.02
C TYR A 595 27.99 -35.89 11.88
N GLU A 596 28.82 -36.45 12.76
CA GLU A 596 30.27 -36.26 12.73
C GLU A 596 30.85 -36.88 11.43
N LYS A 597 31.51 -36.07 10.61
CA LYS A 597 32.07 -36.43 9.28
C LYS A 597 31.03 -36.66 8.18
N GLU A 598 29.75 -36.42 8.45
CA GLU A 598 28.72 -36.37 7.42
C GLU A 598 28.70 -35.01 6.74
N LYS A 599 28.21 -34.99 5.49
CA LYS A 599 27.95 -33.75 4.75
C LYS A 599 26.46 -33.43 4.79
N ASN A 600 26.13 -32.15 4.94
CA ASN A 600 24.76 -31.67 4.82
C ASN A 600 24.33 -31.58 3.34
N VAL A 601 23.08 -31.20 3.09
CA VAL A 601 22.53 -31.12 1.72
C VAL A 601 23.22 -30.04 0.84
N LEU A 602 23.96 -29.11 1.46
CA LEU A 602 24.80 -28.13 0.76
C LEU A 602 26.20 -28.67 0.40
N GLY A 603 26.52 -29.92 0.78
CA GLY A 603 27.85 -30.52 0.59
C GLY A 603 28.90 -30.02 1.60
N LEU A 604 28.47 -29.32 2.65
CA LEU A 604 29.32 -28.79 3.71
C LEU A 604 29.33 -29.73 4.91
N ASP A 605 30.38 -29.68 5.74
CA ASP A 605 30.38 -30.43 7.00
C ASP A 605 29.28 -29.91 7.93
N TYR A 606 28.74 -30.78 8.78
CA TYR A 606 27.85 -30.34 9.86
C TYR A 606 28.65 -29.54 10.90
N GLU A 607 28.61 -28.21 10.77
CA GLU A 607 29.23 -27.24 11.69
C GLU A 607 28.23 -26.62 12.68
N TYR A 608 26.95 -26.70 12.36
CA TYR A 608 25.86 -26.04 13.09
C TYR A 608 24.85 -27.05 13.62
N CYS A 609 24.23 -26.71 14.74
CA CYS A 609 23.17 -27.46 15.37
C CYS A 609 21.98 -26.57 15.72
N TYR A 610 20.82 -27.19 15.96
CA TYR A 610 19.63 -26.49 16.45
C TYR A 610 19.20 -26.99 17.83
N THR A 611 18.61 -26.09 18.60
CA THR A 611 17.92 -26.38 19.87
C THR A 611 16.46 -25.93 19.78
N ILE A 612 15.57 -26.58 20.53
CA ILE A 612 14.16 -26.20 20.61
C ILE A 612 13.83 -25.84 22.06
N LYS A 613 13.40 -24.61 22.27
CA LYS A 613 12.77 -24.17 23.53
C LYS A 613 11.26 -24.28 23.36
N GLU A 614 10.66 -25.28 24.01
CA GLU A 614 9.22 -25.50 23.94
C GLU A 614 8.43 -24.55 24.84
N LYS A 615 7.22 -24.19 24.40
CA LYS A 615 6.23 -23.44 25.20
C LYS A 615 6.79 -22.14 25.80
N ALA A 616 7.58 -21.43 25.02
CA ALA A 616 7.98 -20.06 25.30
C ALA A 616 6.77 -19.13 25.23
N ASP A 617 6.78 -18.11 26.09
CA ASP A 617 5.81 -17.02 26.08
C ASP A 617 6.17 -15.97 25.03
#